data_AF-A0A0Z8GHG2-F1
#
_entry.id   AF-A0A0Z8GHG2-F1
#
_cell.length_a   1.000
_cell.length_b   1.000
_cell.length_c   1.000
_cell.angle_alpha   90.00
_cell.angle_beta   90.00
_cell.angle_gamma   90.00
#
_symmetry.space_group_name_H-M   'P 1'
#
loop_
_entity.id
_entity.type
_entity.pdbx_description
1 polymer ?
#
loop_
_entity_poly.entity_id
_entity_poly.type
_entity_poly.pdbx_seq_one_letter_code
_entity_poly.pdbx_strand_id
1 'polypeptide(L)'
;MKVRIEFDDNLDHVEVVIRAGQLGPEVEAIQQALQQVSRPSLVFYKGSSEYFLSLGDILFFETDGTKIYAHTGDDAYEVKMKLYELEEYLPIYFCRVAKSTIVNSKAVYSLDKSFSGTSRITFYKTHKEVHVSRHYYHLLKEKLQEMR
;
A
#
# COMPACT_ATOMS: atom_id res chain seq x y z
N MET A 1 -0.36 -15.59 -21.21
CA MET A 1 -1.19 -16.16 -20.14
C MET A 1 -2.57 -16.56 -20.66
N LYS A 2 -2.99 -17.81 -20.47
CA LYS A 2 -4.36 -18.28 -20.71
C LYS A 2 -4.99 -18.55 -19.35
N VAL A 3 -6.05 -17.83 -19.01
CA VAL A 3 -6.76 -17.99 -17.73
C VAL A 3 -7.95 -18.93 -17.94
N ARG A 4 -8.06 -19.97 -17.10
CA ARG A 4 -9.21 -20.88 -17.05
C ARG A 4 -9.81 -20.79 -15.66
N ILE A 5 -11.12 -20.55 -15.58
CA ILE A 5 -11.89 -20.50 -14.34
C ILE A 5 -12.88 -21.66 -14.39
N GLU A 6 -12.89 -22.47 -13.35
CA GLU A 6 -13.77 -23.63 -13.18
C GLU A 6 -14.59 -23.42 -11.92
N PHE A 7 -15.87 -23.80 -11.95
CA PHE A 7 -16.76 -23.77 -10.80
C PHE A 7 -17.01 -25.22 -10.37
N ASP A 8 -16.75 -25.53 -9.10
CA ASP A 8 -17.02 -26.83 -8.49
C ASP A 8 -17.77 -26.61 -7.18
N ASP A 9 -19.00 -27.10 -7.11
CA ASP A 9 -19.90 -26.92 -5.98
C ASP A 9 -19.43 -27.70 -4.73
N ASN A 10 -18.42 -28.56 -4.85
CA ASN A 10 -17.85 -29.33 -3.74
C ASN A 10 -16.64 -28.64 -3.07
N LEU A 11 -16.22 -27.46 -3.55
CA LEU A 11 -15.13 -26.71 -2.95
C LEU A 11 -15.64 -25.78 -1.83
N ASP A 12 -15.20 -26.04 -0.60
CA ASP A 12 -15.49 -25.18 0.55
C ASP A 12 -14.71 -23.85 0.51
N HIS A 13 -13.59 -23.82 -0.22
CA HIS A 13 -12.70 -22.67 -0.35
C HIS A 13 -12.17 -22.50 -1.77
N VAL A 14 -11.83 -21.26 -2.14
CA VAL A 14 -11.19 -20.96 -3.43
C VAL A 14 -9.80 -21.61 -3.46
N GLU A 15 -9.60 -22.53 -4.40
CA GLU A 15 -8.31 -23.10 -4.72
C GLU A 15 -7.69 -22.41 -5.94
N VAL A 16 -6.38 -22.17 -5.93
CA VAL A 16 -5.65 -21.62 -7.08
C VAL A 16 -4.52 -22.56 -7.49
N VAL A 17 -4.62 -23.14 -8.69
CA VAL A 17 -3.62 -24.05 -9.26
C VAL A 17 -2.85 -23.38 -10.39
N ILE A 18 -1.53 -23.19 -10.21
CA ILE A 18 -0.64 -22.61 -11.23
C ILE A 18 0.07 -23.75 -11.96
N ARG A 19 -0.16 -23.89 -13.27
CA ARG A 19 0.53 -24.87 -14.14
C ARG A 19 1.54 -24.16 -15.04
N ALA A 20 2.82 -24.44 -14.85
CA ALA A 20 3.92 -23.88 -15.64
C ALA A 20 4.94 -24.96 -16.02
N GLY A 21 5.62 -24.79 -17.15
CA GLY A 21 6.65 -25.75 -17.62
C GLY A 21 7.93 -25.74 -16.79
N GLN A 22 8.21 -24.64 -16.10
CA GLN A 22 9.32 -24.48 -15.17
C GLN A 22 9.03 -23.32 -14.20
N LEU A 23 9.74 -23.26 -13.08
CA LEU A 23 9.75 -22.06 -12.23
C LEU A 23 10.43 -20.91 -12.99
N GLY A 24 9.85 -19.71 -12.90
CA GLY A 24 10.41 -18.51 -13.51
C GLY A 24 9.68 -17.25 -13.07
N PRO A 25 10.13 -16.07 -13.53
CA PRO A 25 9.65 -14.77 -13.04
C PRO A 25 8.13 -14.58 -13.14
N GLU A 26 7.49 -15.17 -14.15
CA GLU A 26 6.04 -15.13 -14.33
C GLU A 26 5.30 -15.86 -13.19
N VAL A 27 5.77 -17.05 -12.79
CA VAL A 27 5.17 -17.85 -11.71
C VAL A 27 5.32 -17.15 -10.37
N GLU A 28 6.49 -16.56 -10.12
CA GLU A 28 6.78 -15.79 -8.90
C GLU A 28 5.86 -14.55 -8.79
N ALA A 29 5.67 -13.81 -9.89
CA ALA A 29 4.77 -12.66 -9.92
C ALA A 29 3.31 -13.06 -9.63
N ILE A 30 2.83 -14.18 -10.18
CA ILE A 30 1.47 -14.69 -9.92
C ILE A 30 1.33 -15.08 -8.44
N GLN A 31 2.30 -15.79 -7.86
CA GLN A 31 2.28 -16.13 -6.43
C GLN A 31 2.20 -14.88 -5.55
N GLN A 32 3.03 -13.87 -5.82
CA GLN A 32 2.99 -12.61 -5.06
C GLN A 32 1.65 -11.89 -5.17
N ALA A 33 1.03 -11.91 -6.34
CA ALA A 33 -0.29 -11.31 -6.54
C ALA A 33 -1.37 -12.04 -5.71
N LEU A 34 -1.35 -13.38 -5.68
CA LEU A 34 -2.32 -14.19 -4.92
C LEU A 34 -2.16 -14.01 -3.41
N GLN A 35 -0.93 -13.85 -2.91
CA GLN A 35 -0.67 -13.55 -1.51
C GLN A 35 -1.30 -12.23 -1.05
N GLN A 36 -1.55 -11.27 -1.97
CA GLN A 36 -2.25 -10.02 -1.63
C GLN A 36 -3.77 -10.21 -1.50
N VAL A 37 -4.35 -11.21 -2.18
CA VAL A 37 -5.81 -11.48 -2.18
C VAL A 37 -6.26 -12.13 -0.86
N SER A 38 -5.39 -12.92 -0.22
CA SER A 38 -5.69 -13.62 1.03
C SER A 38 -5.38 -12.81 2.31
N ARG A 39 -5.03 -11.52 2.21
CA ARG A 39 -4.62 -10.74 3.38
C ARG A 39 -5.83 -10.42 4.27
N PRO A 40 -5.78 -10.72 5.59
CA PRO A 40 -6.86 -10.36 6.50
C PRO A 40 -7.02 -8.84 6.54
N SER A 41 -8.27 -8.35 6.45
CA SER A 41 -8.56 -6.91 6.39
C SER A 41 -7.94 -6.15 7.57
N LEU A 42 -7.24 -5.06 7.27
CA LEU A 42 -6.70 -4.16 8.28
C LEU A 42 -7.83 -3.45 9.02
N VAL A 43 -7.81 -3.50 10.36
CA VAL A 43 -8.77 -2.79 11.22
C VAL A 43 -8.19 -1.46 11.64
N PHE A 44 -8.99 -0.41 11.49
CA PHE A 44 -8.66 0.97 11.80
C PHE A 44 -9.45 1.44 13.02
N TYR A 45 -8.92 2.37 13.81
CA TYR A 45 -9.53 2.78 15.08
C TYR A 45 -9.64 4.30 15.15
N LYS A 46 -10.77 4.80 15.65
CA LYS A 46 -10.92 6.22 16.01
C LYS A 46 -11.78 6.34 17.26
N GLY A 47 -11.19 6.84 18.35
CA GLY A 47 -11.82 6.80 19.67
C GLY A 47 -12.00 5.36 20.13
N SER A 48 -13.24 4.98 20.46
CA SER A 48 -13.61 3.62 20.87
C SER A 48 -14.16 2.75 19.74
N SER A 49 -14.20 3.27 18.51
CA SER A 49 -14.85 2.61 17.37
C SER A 49 -13.83 1.98 16.43
N GLU A 50 -14.20 0.83 15.88
CA GLU A 50 -13.49 0.13 14.81
C GLU A 50 -14.05 0.52 13.44
N TYR A 51 -13.17 0.65 12.47
CA TYR A 51 -13.45 1.03 11.10
C TYR A 51 -12.79 0.03 10.13
N PHE A 52 -13.52 -0.31 9.07
CA PHE A 52 -13.09 -1.25 8.04
C PHE A 52 -13.03 -0.50 6.72
N LEU A 53 -11.87 0.10 6.45
CA LEU A 53 -11.64 0.98 5.30
C LEU A 53 -10.96 0.22 4.15
N SER A 54 -11.24 0.64 2.91
CA SER A 54 -10.46 0.18 1.77
C SER A 54 -9.06 0.79 1.82
N LEU A 55 -8.02 -0.01 1.55
CA LEU A 55 -6.66 0.51 1.39
C LEU A 55 -6.56 1.52 0.24
N GLY A 56 -7.48 1.48 -0.73
CA GLY A 56 -7.56 2.47 -1.81
C GLY A 56 -7.90 3.89 -1.32
N ASP A 57 -8.60 4.00 -0.18
CA ASP A 57 -9.01 5.28 0.41
C ASP A 57 -7.93 5.90 1.31
N ILE A 58 -6.88 5.12 1.63
CA ILE A 58 -5.76 5.58 2.44
C ILE A 58 -4.73 6.28 1.55
N LEU A 59 -4.42 7.53 1.90
CA LEU A 59 -3.42 8.37 1.24
C LEU A 59 -2.00 8.01 1.71
N PHE A 60 -1.82 7.88 3.01
CA PHE A 60 -0.55 7.53 3.63
C PHE A 60 -0.76 6.99 5.06
N PHE A 61 0.27 6.34 5.56
CA PHE A 61 0.42 5.98 6.96
C PHE A 61 1.57 6.79 7.55
N GLU A 62 1.40 7.28 8.77
CA GLU A 62 2.48 7.95 9.50
C GLU A 62 2.55 7.54 10.96
N THR A 63 3.76 7.52 11.51
CA THR A 63 3.98 7.45 12.94
C THR A 63 3.80 8.84 13.54
N ASP A 64 2.83 8.98 14.45
CA ASP A 64 2.65 10.15 15.30
C ASP A 64 2.79 9.73 16.76
N GLY A 65 3.84 10.24 17.41
CA GLY A 65 4.27 9.79 18.74
C GLY A 65 4.61 8.29 18.76
N THR A 66 3.81 7.51 19.49
CA THR A 66 3.98 6.06 19.65
C THR A 66 3.01 5.24 18.81
N LYS A 67 2.09 5.89 18.11
CA LYS A 67 1.01 5.29 17.34
C LYS A 67 1.24 5.49 15.86
N ILE A 68 0.54 4.70 15.06
CA ILE A 68 0.54 4.84 13.60
C ILE A 68 -0.88 5.16 13.18
N TYR A 69 -1.00 6.14 12.30
CA TYR A 69 -2.26 6.58 11.75
C TYR A 69 -2.29 6.36 10.25
N ALA A 70 -3.42 5.88 9.76
CA ALA A 70 -3.79 5.83 8.35
C ALA A 70 -4.62 7.07 8.03
N HIS A 71 -4.17 7.85 7.04
CA HIS A 71 -4.79 9.11 6.67
C HIS A 71 -5.62 8.93 5.41
N THR A 72 -6.92 9.21 5.51
CA THR A 72 -7.81 9.40 4.36
C THR A 72 -7.77 10.87 3.93
N GLY A 73 -8.59 11.26 2.94
CA GLY A 73 -8.73 12.66 2.54
C GLY A 73 -9.10 13.59 3.69
N ASP A 74 -10.01 13.15 4.55
CA ASP A 74 -10.69 14.00 5.54
C ASP A 74 -10.38 13.61 6.99
N ASP A 75 -9.86 12.41 7.21
CA ASP A 75 -9.74 11.83 8.55
C ASP A 75 -8.45 11.02 8.75
N ALA A 76 -8.16 10.67 9.99
CA ALA A 76 -7.03 9.83 10.40
C ALA A 76 -7.49 8.76 11.40
N TYR A 77 -7.03 7.54 11.20
CA TYR A 77 -7.42 6.38 11.99
C TYR A 77 -6.19 5.65 12.49
N GLU A 78 -6.16 5.32 13.79
CA GLU A 78 -5.08 4.53 14.37
C GLU A 78 -5.08 3.11 13.77
N VAL A 79 -3.90 2.58 13.54
CA VAL A 79 -3.66 1.17 13.20
C VAL A 79 -2.67 0.58 14.19
N LYS A 80 -2.96 -0.65 14.63
CA LYS A 80 -2.18 -1.32 15.68
C LYS A 80 -0.87 -1.92 15.17
N MET A 81 -0.77 -2.18 13.86
CA MET A 81 0.45 -2.69 13.24
C MET A 81 1.56 -1.65 13.26
N LYS A 82 2.81 -2.10 13.42
CA LYS A 82 4.00 -1.28 13.31
C LYS A 82 4.26 -0.89 11.86
N LEU A 83 5.03 0.18 11.67
CA LEU A 83 5.23 0.74 10.34
C LEU A 83 6.00 -0.21 9.41
N TYR A 84 6.93 -1.00 9.96
CA TYR A 84 7.64 -2.03 9.19
C TYR A 84 6.72 -3.22 8.84
N GLU A 85 5.81 -3.62 9.73
CA GLU A 85 4.80 -4.66 9.45
C GLU A 85 3.85 -4.18 8.35
N LEU A 86 3.43 -2.91 8.41
CA LEU A 86 2.65 -2.27 7.34
C LEU A 86 3.40 -2.28 6.01
N GLU A 87 4.70 -2.02 5.99
CA GLU A 87 5.50 -2.03 4.76
C GLU A 87 5.49 -3.41 4.06
N GLU A 88 5.53 -4.50 4.83
CA GLU A 88 5.43 -5.87 4.30
C GLU A 88 3.98 -6.27 3.95
N TYR A 89 3.03 -5.80 4.76
CA TYR A 89 1.60 -6.11 4.63
C TYR A 89 0.89 -5.33 3.53
N LEU A 90 1.35 -4.13 3.18
CA LEU A 90 0.65 -3.28 2.23
C LEU A 90 0.87 -3.75 0.78
N PRO A 91 -0.08 -3.49 -0.13
CA PRO A 91 0.10 -3.73 -1.55
C PRO A 91 1.33 -3.00 -2.10
N ILE A 92 1.86 -3.51 -3.22
CA ILE A 92 3.08 -3.00 -3.83
C ILE A 92 3.02 -1.51 -4.19
N TYR A 93 1.84 -0.91 -4.37
CA TYR A 93 1.69 0.52 -4.63
C TYR A 93 1.76 1.41 -3.37
N PHE A 94 2.07 0.84 -2.21
CA PHE A 94 2.52 1.61 -1.06
C PHE A 94 4.05 1.64 -1.04
N CYS A 95 4.62 2.82 -0.77
CA CYS A 95 6.06 3.02 -0.73
C CYS A 95 6.45 3.81 0.50
N ARG A 96 7.50 3.39 1.20
CA ARG A 96 8.08 4.17 2.28
C ARG A 96 8.78 5.41 1.72
N VAL A 97 8.48 6.58 2.27
CA VAL A 97 9.01 7.88 1.83
C VAL A 97 9.80 8.60 2.92
N ALA A 98 9.65 8.14 4.16
CA ALA A 98 10.43 8.57 5.31
C ALA A 98 10.52 7.45 6.33
N LYS A 99 11.40 7.62 7.34
CA LYS A 99 11.49 6.68 8.47
C LYS A 99 10.14 6.48 9.16
N SER A 100 9.27 7.49 9.15
CA SER A 100 7.97 7.49 9.82
C SER A 100 6.77 7.47 8.87
N THR A 101 6.96 7.34 7.55
CA THR A 101 5.85 7.56 6.59
C THR A 101 5.87 6.59 5.41
N ILE A 102 4.71 5.99 5.11
CA ILE A 102 4.45 5.15 3.93
C ILE A 102 3.32 5.78 3.13
N VAL A 103 3.49 5.94 1.83
CA VAL A 103 2.53 6.64 0.95
C VAL A 103 1.91 5.68 -0.05
N ASN A 104 0.61 5.85 -0.30
CA ASN A 104 -0.08 5.28 -1.45
C ASN A 104 0.30 6.05 -2.71
N SER A 105 1.15 5.48 -3.56
CA SER A 105 1.59 6.15 -4.78
C SER A 105 0.47 6.33 -5.82
N LYS A 106 -0.66 5.60 -5.71
CA LYS A 106 -1.84 5.82 -6.58
C LYS A 106 -2.58 7.10 -6.22
N ALA A 107 -2.45 7.57 -4.98
CA ALA A 107 -3.13 8.75 -4.47
C ALA A 107 -2.32 10.05 -4.68
N VAL A 108 -1.06 9.93 -5.09
CA VAL A 108 -0.15 11.07 -5.30
C VAL A 108 -0.64 11.92 -6.47
N TYR A 109 -0.89 13.20 -6.21
CA TYR A 109 -1.23 14.19 -7.23
C TYR A 109 0.02 14.88 -7.79
N SER A 110 0.87 15.40 -6.90
CA SER A 110 2.13 16.04 -7.29
C SER A 110 3.28 15.62 -6.38
N LEU A 111 4.49 15.65 -6.93
CA LEU A 111 5.75 15.51 -6.21
C LEU A 111 6.63 16.73 -6.53
N ASP A 112 6.75 17.64 -5.58
CA ASP A 112 7.56 18.85 -5.71
C ASP A 112 9.02 18.52 -5.39
N LYS A 113 9.93 18.89 -6.28
CA LYS A 113 11.38 18.75 -6.04
C LYS A 113 11.88 19.93 -5.21
N SER A 114 12.35 19.65 -4.00
CA SER A 114 12.96 20.68 -3.15
C SER A 114 14.48 20.75 -3.35
N PHE A 115 15.00 21.98 -3.46
CA PHE A 115 16.45 22.26 -3.42
C PHE A 115 17.03 22.14 -2.00
N SER A 116 16.22 22.31 -0.94
CA SER A 116 16.63 22.12 0.46
C SER A 116 16.68 20.65 0.87
N GLY A 117 16.24 19.75 -0.03
CA GLY A 117 16.40 18.31 0.10
C GLY A 117 15.28 17.60 0.87
N THR A 118 14.13 18.23 1.08
CA THR A 118 12.91 17.54 1.51
C THR A 118 11.83 17.77 0.47
N SER A 119 11.65 16.82 -0.45
CA SER A 119 10.60 16.89 -1.47
C SER A 119 9.22 16.77 -0.81
N ARG A 120 8.18 17.21 -1.49
CA ARG A 120 6.82 17.22 -0.94
C ARG A 120 5.84 16.52 -1.86
N ILE A 121 5.00 15.68 -1.29
CA ILE A 121 3.88 15.02 -1.96
C ILE A 121 2.59 15.74 -1.59
N THR A 122 1.75 15.99 -2.58
CA THR A 122 0.35 16.38 -2.37
C THR A 122 -0.59 15.30 -2.92
N PHE A 123 -1.81 15.27 -2.40
CA PHE A 123 -2.83 14.26 -2.75
C PHE A 123 -4.03 14.91 -3.42
N TYR A 124 -4.77 14.13 -4.21
CA TYR A 124 -5.97 14.62 -4.88
C TYR A 124 -7.05 15.03 -3.87
N LYS A 125 -7.69 16.19 -4.10
CA LYS A 125 -8.91 16.64 -3.40
C LYS A 125 -8.77 16.73 -1.86
N THR A 126 -7.57 16.95 -1.34
CA THR A 126 -7.34 17.23 0.08
C THR A 126 -6.20 18.23 0.24
N HIS A 127 -6.12 18.86 1.42
CA HIS A 127 -5.03 19.75 1.81
C HIS A 127 -3.86 19.00 2.47
N LYS A 128 -4.00 17.68 2.70
CA LYS A 128 -2.95 16.87 3.30
C LYS A 128 -1.73 16.82 2.38
N GLU A 129 -0.56 16.88 2.98
CA GLU A 129 0.73 16.78 2.32
C GLU A 129 1.69 15.97 3.19
N VAL A 130 2.69 15.35 2.55
CA VAL A 130 3.74 14.62 3.26
C VAL A 130 5.12 14.95 2.69
N HIS A 131 6.12 14.88 3.57
CA HIS A 131 7.50 15.12 3.21
C HIS A 131 8.21 13.82 2.84
N VAL A 132 9.03 13.89 1.79
CA VAL A 132 9.87 12.79 1.33
C VAL A 132 11.30 13.09 1.75
N SER A 133 11.88 12.18 2.51
CA SER A 133 13.28 12.30 2.93
C SER A 133 14.22 11.91 1.79
N ARG A 134 15.41 12.53 1.75
CA ARG A 134 16.42 12.36 0.67
C ARG A 134 16.70 10.91 0.31
N HIS A 135 16.77 10.04 1.32
CA HIS A 135 17.09 8.63 1.15
C HIS A 135 16.04 7.88 0.32
N TYR A 136 14.76 8.21 0.47
CA TYR A 136 13.65 7.48 -0.17
C TYR A 136 13.18 8.13 -1.48
N TYR A 137 13.69 9.33 -1.83
CA TYR A 137 13.23 10.07 -3.00
C TYR A 137 13.40 9.29 -4.31
N HIS A 138 14.55 8.64 -4.49
CA HIS A 138 14.83 7.88 -5.71
C HIS A 138 13.89 6.68 -5.84
N LEU A 139 13.70 5.92 -4.76
CA LEU A 139 12.79 4.78 -4.71
C LEU A 139 11.34 5.18 -5.03
N LEU A 140 10.86 6.28 -4.43
CA LEU A 140 9.53 6.81 -4.73
C LEU A 140 9.39 7.20 -6.21
N LYS A 141 10.41 7.83 -6.79
CA LYS A 141 10.37 8.30 -8.18
C LYS A 141 10.28 7.13 -9.16
N GLU A 142 11.05 6.07 -8.94
CA GLU A 142 10.97 4.82 -9.71
C GLU A 142 9.56 4.22 -9.58
N LYS A 143 9.03 4.16 -8.37
CA LYS A 143 7.67 3.66 -8.11
C LYS A 143 6.58 4.40 -8.86
N LEU A 144 6.66 5.73 -8.88
CA LEU A 144 5.72 6.57 -9.60
C LEU A 144 5.83 6.42 -11.13
N GLN A 145 6.98 5.98 -11.65
CA GLN A 145 7.16 5.69 -13.08
C GLN A 145 6.60 4.31 -13.46
N GLU A 146 6.76 3.29 -12.61
CA GLU A 146 6.19 1.95 -12.82
C GLU A 146 4.65 1.93 -12.86
N MET A 147 4.02 2.95 -12.29
CA MET A 147 2.57 3.05 -12.14
C MET A 147 1.89 3.94 -13.18
N ARG A 148 2.65 4.51 -14.11
CA ARG A 148 2.13 5.21 -15.30
C ARG A 148 1.89 4.23 -16.42
#